data_AF-A0A518CR39-F1
#
_entry.id   AF-A0A518CR39-F1
#
_cell.length_a   1.000
_cell.length_b   1.000
_cell.length_c   1.000
_cell.angle_alpha   90.00
_cell.angle_beta   90.00
_cell.angle_gamma   90.00
#
_symmetry.space_group_name_H-M   'P 1'
#
loop_
_entity.id
_entity.type
_entity.pdbx_description
1 polymer ?
#
loop_
_entity_poly.entity_id
_entity_poly.type
_entity_poly.pdbx_seq_one_letter_code
_entity_poly.pdbx_strand_id
1 'polypeptide(L)'
;MIWTSSRIQEIGLSSLSCDPIRHVLGHETVLENEKNCDPRDMGHKKYMLLLDTRLAAGYFLVQGDHTNARKWAAISVDAAETYFFGEWRDIQPSGNGSDQPPSREYQEINEHWVDSYDWSMCFIAALQQWDTFDRFAHILRDDVRLNIDQTEAHRAWWLYFCGRVRKRPQQEIAGFRQTVMEAKRAKTDQLLLTWVDALFEGSDDELQDAIKKYFQHHRRVESKKPGLGLAIRGSILLHYGEHLGRQFSRPDNSDLYIVEFGE
;
A
#
# COMPACT_ATOMS: atom_id res chain seq x y z
N MET A 1 -6.76 18.56 -23.31
CA MET A 1 -5.33 18.86 -23.05
C MET A 1 -4.58 17.55 -23.30
N ILE A 2 -3.76 17.50 -24.34
CA ILE A 2 -3.08 16.26 -24.78
C ILE A 2 -1.79 16.17 -23.97
N TRP A 3 -1.72 15.23 -23.03
CA TRP A 3 -0.51 14.98 -22.26
C TRP A 3 0.52 14.27 -23.15
N THR A 4 1.70 14.86 -23.23
CA THR A 4 2.80 14.37 -24.03
C THR A 4 3.42 13.13 -23.37
N SER A 5 4.00 12.27 -24.19
CA SER A 5 4.81 11.10 -23.87
C SER A 5 5.91 11.28 -22.80
N SER A 6 6.11 12.49 -22.23
CA SER A 6 7.20 12.77 -21.30
C SER A 6 6.96 12.23 -19.88
N ARG A 7 5.74 12.25 -19.33
CA ARG A 7 5.48 11.75 -17.96
C ARG A 7 5.67 10.23 -17.86
N ILE A 8 5.25 9.51 -18.91
CA ILE A 8 5.44 8.06 -19.06
C ILE A 8 6.94 7.72 -19.21
N GLN A 9 7.69 8.54 -19.96
CA GLN A 9 9.14 8.37 -20.12
C GLN A 9 9.93 8.74 -18.85
N GLU A 10 9.51 9.75 -18.10
CA GLU A 10 10.17 10.20 -16.86
C GLU A 10 9.97 9.25 -15.67
N ILE A 11 8.83 8.56 -15.62
CA ILE A 11 8.54 7.52 -14.61
C ILE A 11 9.12 6.15 -15.05
N GLY A 12 9.75 6.06 -16.23
CA GLY A 12 10.41 4.83 -16.69
C GLY A 12 9.44 3.71 -17.08
N LEU A 13 8.22 4.06 -17.50
CA LEU A 13 7.12 3.14 -17.76
C LEU A 13 7.20 2.41 -19.12
N SER A 14 8.38 2.35 -19.75
CA SER A 14 8.54 1.84 -21.12
C SER A 14 8.22 0.35 -21.31
N SER A 15 7.80 -0.38 -20.27
CA SER A 15 7.57 -1.82 -20.31
C SER A 15 6.22 -2.32 -19.75
N LEU A 16 5.32 -1.47 -19.26
CA LEU A 16 4.02 -1.96 -18.76
C LEU A 16 3.05 -2.16 -19.91
N SER A 17 2.97 -3.39 -20.41
CA SER A 17 1.85 -3.89 -21.22
C SER A 17 0.62 -4.18 -20.35
N CYS A 18 0.18 -3.20 -19.57
CA CYS A 18 -1.12 -3.27 -18.93
C CYS A 18 -2.15 -2.83 -19.97
N ASP A 19 -2.85 -3.78 -20.59
CA ASP A 19 -4.02 -3.47 -21.40
C ASP A 19 -5.17 -3.08 -20.43
N PRO A 20 -5.49 -1.78 -20.29
CA PRO A 20 -6.47 -1.33 -19.31
C PRO A 20 -7.86 -1.91 -19.59
N ILE A 21 -8.16 -2.31 -20.83
CA ILE A 21 -9.43 -2.88 -21.23
C ILE A 21 -9.64 -4.26 -20.59
N ARG A 22 -8.59 -5.08 -20.45
CA ARG A 22 -8.69 -6.39 -19.79
C ARG A 22 -9.05 -6.29 -18.30
N HIS A 23 -8.47 -5.32 -17.59
CA HIS A 23 -8.70 -5.13 -16.16
C HIS A 23 -10.05 -4.45 -15.88
N VAL A 24 -10.46 -3.51 -16.75
CA VAL A 24 -11.78 -2.86 -16.68
C VAL A 24 -12.92 -3.84 -17.01
N LEU A 25 -12.77 -4.67 -18.06
CA LEU A 25 -13.77 -5.69 -18.42
C LEU A 25 -13.80 -6.87 -17.43
N GLY A 26 -12.66 -7.22 -16.82
CA GLY A 26 -12.58 -8.24 -15.78
C GLY A 26 -13.39 -7.87 -14.53
N HIS A 27 -13.40 -6.59 -14.15
CA HIS A 27 -14.10 -6.10 -12.97
C HIS A 27 -15.64 -6.30 -13.01
N GLU A 28 -16.29 -6.02 -14.15
CA GLU A 28 -17.74 -6.25 -14.30
C GLU A 28 -18.08 -7.75 -14.12
N THR A 29 -17.19 -8.61 -14.61
CA THR A 29 -17.31 -10.07 -14.46
C THR A 29 -17.09 -10.52 -13.01
N VAL A 30 -16.23 -9.85 -12.23
CA VAL A 30 -15.98 -10.18 -10.82
C VAL A 30 -17.18 -9.80 -9.95
N LEU A 31 -17.76 -8.60 -10.14
CA LEU A 31 -18.91 -8.13 -9.35
C LEU A 31 -20.16 -9.01 -9.52
N GLU A 32 -20.43 -9.50 -10.74
CA GLU A 32 -21.54 -10.42 -10.98
C GLU A 32 -21.31 -11.80 -10.31
N ASN A 33 -20.06 -12.22 -10.19
CA ASN A 33 -19.66 -13.50 -9.60
C ASN A 33 -19.58 -13.50 -8.06
N GLU A 34 -19.71 -12.34 -7.40
CA GLU A 34 -19.75 -12.25 -5.93
C GLU A 34 -21.07 -12.77 -5.35
N LYS A 35 -22.19 -12.53 -6.03
CA LYS A 35 -23.53 -12.91 -5.54
C LYS A 35 -23.76 -14.42 -5.45
N ASN A 36 -22.96 -15.22 -6.16
CA ASN A 36 -23.07 -16.68 -6.24
C ASN A 36 -21.82 -17.40 -5.71
N CYS A 37 -20.94 -16.69 -5.00
CA CYS A 37 -19.69 -17.26 -4.51
C CYS A 37 -19.87 -17.98 -3.17
N ASP A 38 -19.18 -19.11 -3.01
CA ASP A 38 -18.99 -19.70 -1.68
C ASP A 38 -18.20 -18.71 -0.81
N PRO A 39 -18.66 -18.41 0.43
CA PRO A 39 -17.93 -17.55 1.37
C PRO A 39 -16.47 -17.97 1.60
N ARG A 40 -16.15 -19.26 1.44
CA ARG A 40 -14.77 -19.80 1.54
C ARG A 40 -13.84 -19.30 0.44
N ASP A 41 -14.37 -18.98 -0.73
CA ASP A 41 -13.60 -18.52 -1.89
C ASP A 41 -13.48 -16.99 -1.96
N MET A 42 -14.18 -16.28 -1.07
CA MET A 42 -14.24 -14.81 -1.07
C MET A 42 -12.86 -14.17 -0.84
N GLY A 43 -12.01 -14.77 -0.01
CA GLY A 43 -10.65 -14.27 0.22
C GLY A 43 -9.81 -14.27 -1.06
N HIS A 44 -9.82 -15.38 -1.80
CA HIS A 44 -9.10 -15.48 -3.07
C HIS A 44 -9.67 -14.52 -4.12
N LYS A 45 -11.01 -14.45 -4.27
CA LYS A 45 -11.64 -13.53 -5.23
C LYS A 45 -11.33 -12.07 -4.92
N LYS A 46 -11.45 -11.66 -3.66
CA LYS A 46 -11.17 -10.28 -3.26
C LYS A 46 -9.67 -9.94 -3.37
N TYR A 47 -8.78 -10.92 -3.16
CA TYR A 47 -7.37 -10.74 -3.49
C TYR A 47 -7.12 -10.48 -4.98
N MET A 48 -7.72 -11.28 -5.87
CA MET A 48 -7.59 -11.06 -7.31
C MET A 48 -8.16 -9.70 -7.74
N LEU A 49 -9.33 -9.34 -7.19
CA LEU A 49 -9.95 -8.03 -7.40
C LEU A 49 -9.05 -6.89 -6.92
N LEU A 50 -8.39 -7.05 -5.76
CA LEU A 50 -7.42 -6.08 -5.23
C LEU A 50 -6.26 -5.86 -6.19
N LEU A 51 -5.71 -6.94 -6.76
CA LEU A 51 -4.62 -6.85 -7.71
C LEU A 51 -5.01 -6.09 -8.98
N ASP A 52 -6.21 -6.34 -9.51
CA ASP A 52 -6.68 -5.67 -10.73
C ASP A 52 -7.03 -4.20 -10.48
N THR A 53 -7.75 -3.92 -9.40
CA THR A 53 -8.24 -2.58 -9.08
C THR A 53 -7.10 -1.62 -8.71
N ARG A 54 -6.07 -2.09 -8.00
CA ARG A 54 -4.89 -1.26 -7.72
C ARG A 54 -4.07 -0.94 -8.96
N LEU A 55 -3.95 -1.88 -9.90
CA LEU A 55 -3.26 -1.64 -11.17
C LEU A 55 -4.04 -0.65 -12.03
N ALA A 56 -5.37 -0.77 -12.08
CA ALA A 56 -6.24 0.19 -12.76
C ALA A 56 -6.11 1.60 -12.15
N ALA A 57 -6.19 1.73 -10.83
CA ALA A 57 -6.00 3.02 -10.15
C ALA A 57 -4.62 3.63 -10.45
N GLY A 58 -3.55 2.83 -10.33
CA GLY A 58 -2.18 3.24 -10.64
C GLY A 58 -1.98 3.67 -12.09
N TYR A 59 -2.61 2.97 -13.04
CA TYR A 59 -2.60 3.33 -14.45
C TYR A 59 -3.25 4.71 -14.69
N PHE A 60 -4.46 4.94 -14.17
CA PHE A 60 -5.15 6.21 -14.36
C PHE A 60 -4.41 7.37 -13.66
N LEU A 61 -3.79 7.13 -12.49
CA LEU A 61 -2.92 8.12 -11.82
C LEU A 61 -1.78 8.57 -12.72
N VAL A 62 -1.08 7.63 -13.34
CA VAL A 62 0.03 7.91 -14.26
C VAL A 62 -0.44 8.70 -15.49
N GLN A 63 -1.64 8.43 -16.00
CA GLN A 63 -2.24 9.16 -17.11
C GLN A 63 -2.74 10.57 -16.72
N GLY A 64 -2.78 10.90 -15.42
CA GLY A 64 -3.37 12.14 -14.91
C GLY A 64 -4.90 12.14 -14.91
N ASP A 65 -5.54 10.97 -15.05
CA ASP A 65 -6.99 10.81 -14.93
C ASP A 65 -7.36 10.56 -13.46
N HIS A 66 -7.34 11.63 -12.68
CA HIS A 66 -7.59 11.56 -11.23
C HIS A 66 -9.02 11.09 -10.91
N THR A 67 -10.00 11.35 -11.76
CA THR A 67 -11.39 10.92 -11.57
C THR A 67 -11.51 9.40 -11.63
N ASN A 68 -10.98 8.76 -12.69
CA ASN A 68 -11.00 7.30 -12.77
C ASN A 68 -10.05 6.67 -11.75
N ALA A 69 -8.89 7.26 -11.51
CA ALA A 69 -7.98 6.81 -10.47
C ALA A 69 -8.67 6.73 -9.10
N ARG A 70 -9.40 7.79 -8.72
CA ARG A 70 -10.17 7.85 -7.47
C ARG A 70 -11.24 6.77 -7.40
N LYS A 71 -11.99 6.57 -8.50
CA LYS A 71 -13.01 5.54 -8.61
C LYS A 71 -12.42 4.14 -8.36
N TRP A 72 -11.33 3.80 -9.05
CA TRP A 72 -10.69 2.50 -8.93
C TRP A 72 -10.00 2.29 -7.58
N ALA A 73 -9.44 3.35 -7.00
CA ALA A 73 -8.91 3.31 -5.63
C ALA A 73 -10.01 3.02 -4.61
N ALA A 74 -11.19 3.65 -4.73
CA ALA A 74 -12.31 3.38 -3.82
C ALA A 74 -12.78 1.92 -3.91
N ILE A 75 -12.88 1.37 -5.13
CA ILE A 75 -13.19 -0.06 -5.35
C ILE A 75 -12.10 -0.95 -4.73
N SER A 76 -10.83 -0.58 -4.90
CA SER A 76 -9.71 -1.31 -4.30
C SER A 76 -9.80 -1.32 -2.77
N VAL A 77 -10.20 -0.21 -2.14
CA VAL A 77 -10.36 -0.16 -0.69
C VAL A 77 -11.51 -1.04 -0.20
N ASP A 78 -12.65 -1.05 -0.89
CA ASP A 78 -13.78 -1.96 -0.57
C ASP A 78 -13.35 -3.44 -0.64
N ALA A 79 -12.62 -3.80 -1.70
CA ALA A 79 -12.05 -5.14 -1.83
C ALA A 79 -11.05 -5.45 -0.71
N ALA A 80 -10.28 -4.46 -0.27
CA ALA A 80 -9.31 -4.58 0.82
C ALA A 80 -10.00 -4.87 2.13
N GLU A 81 -11.07 -4.15 2.44
CA GLU A 81 -11.85 -4.38 3.66
C GLU A 81 -12.38 -5.80 3.72
N THR A 82 -12.94 -6.30 2.61
CA THR A 82 -13.43 -7.68 2.56
C THR A 82 -12.29 -8.69 2.67
N TYR A 83 -11.15 -8.45 2.02
CA TYR A 83 -10.00 -9.35 2.11
C TYR A 83 -9.38 -9.37 3.51
N PHE A 84 -9.21 -8.22 4.17
CA PHE A 84 -8.54 -8.18 5.47
C PHE A 84 -9.45 -8.44 6.66
N PHE A 85 -10.75 -8.15 6.55
CA PHE A 85 -11.70 -8.25 7.67
C PHE A 85 -12.93 -9.12 7.38
N GLY A 86 -13.04 -9.71 6.19
CA GLY A 86 -14.18 -10.56 5.85
C GLY A 86 -14.23 -11.84 6.69
N GLU A 87 -15.46 -12.31 6.93
CA GLU A 87 -15.76 -13.52 7.71
C GLU A 87 -15.08 -14.78 7.14
N TRP A 88 -14.67 -14.76 5.87
CA TRP A 88 -13.95 -15.86 5.23
C TRP A 88 -12.68 -16.28 5.97
N ARG A 89 -12.05 -15.35 6.73
CA ARG A 89 -10.87 -15.66 7.56
C ARG A 89 -11.18 -16.58 8.74
N ASP A 90 -12.41 -16.56 9.22
CA ASP A 90 -12.87 -17.40 10.32
C ASP A 90 -13.40 -18.76 9.83
N ILE A 91 -13.54 -18.93 8.51
CA ILE A 91 -13.96 -20.19 7.90
C ILE A 91 -12.71 -21.04 7.65
N GLN A 92 -12.67 -22.25 8.22
CA GLN A 92 -11.58 -23.19 7.91
C GLN A 92 -11.57 -23.48 6.40
N PRO A 93 -10.45 -23.22 5.70
CA PRO A 93 -10.36 -23.57 4.29
C PRO A 93 -10.39 -25.09 4.16
N SER A 94 -11.43 -25.60 3.52
CA SER A 94 -11.58 -27.02 3.19
C SER A 94 -11.20 -27.21 1.72
N GLY A 95 -10.06 -27.83 1.42
CA GLY A 95 -9.68 -28.16 0.04
C GLY A 95 -10.56 -29.28 -0.51
N ASN A 96 -11.21 -29.11 -1.66
CA ASN A 96 -11.97 -30.15 -2.39
C ASN A 96 -12.82 -31.12 -1.52
N GLY A 97 -13.35 -30.66 -0.37
CA GLY A 97 -13.93 -31.51 0.69
C GLY A 97 -13.43 -31.12 2.08
N SER A 98 -14.15 -31.51 3.12
CA SER A 98 -13.96 -31.07 4.52
C SER A 98 -12.57 -31.33 5.14
N ASP A 99 -11.70 -32.11 4.50
CA ASP A 99 -10.51 -32.69 5.13
C ASP A 99 -9.21 -32.58 4.32
N GLN A 100 -9.18 -31.82 3.21
CA GLN A 100 -7.89 -31.51 2.56
C GLN A 100 -7.39 -30.12 2.97
N PRO A 101 -6.06 -29.97 3.16
CA PRO A 101 -5.49 -28.65 3.34
C PRO A 101 -5.79 -27.78 2.10
N PRO A 102 -5.93 -26.44 2.26
CA PRO A 102 -6.08 -25.54 1.14
C PRO A 102 -5.01 -25.78 0.07
N SER A 103 -5.37 -25.54 -1.20
CA SER A 103 -4.41 -25.67 -2.30
C SER A 103 -3.16 -24.83 -2.03
N ARG A 104 -2.02 -25.28 -2.57
CA ARG A 104 -0.77 -24.53 -2.44
C ARG A 104 -0.90 -23.10 -2.98
N GLU A 105 -1.67 -22.91 -4.04
CA GLU A 105 -2.02 -21.61 -4.60
C GLU A 105 -2.82 -20.74 -3.61
N TYR A 106 -3.77 -21.32 -2.87
CA TYR A 106 -4.46 -20.64 -1.78
C TYR A 106 -3.51 -20.24 -0.65
N GLN A 107 -2.55 -21.09 -0.31
CA GLN A 107 -1.55 -20.79 0.73
C GLN A 107 -0.60 -19.66 0.28
N GLU A 108 -0.04 -19.75 -0.93
CA GLU A 108 0.87 -18.76 -1.50
C GLU A 108 0.20 -17.38 -1.66
N ILE A 109 -1.05 -17.33 -2.12
CA ILE A 109 -1.81 -16.06 -2.25
C ILE A 109 -2.08 -15.40 -0.89
N ASN A 110 -2.32 -16.19 0.15
CA ASN A 110 -2.47 -15.68 1.52
C ASN A 110 -1.14 -15.32 2.19
N GLU A 111 -0.02 -15.83 1.66
CA GLU A 111 1.35 -15.47 2.06
C GLU A 111 1.87 -14.20 1.36
N HIS A 112 1.12 -13.60 0.43
CA HIS A 112 1.53 -12.43 -0.35
C HIS A 112 0.80 -11.10 -0.03
N TRP A 113 0.28 -10.97 1.19
CA TRP A 113 -0.62 -9.86 1.56
C TRP A 113 0.07 -8.49 1.75
N VAL A 114 1.40 -8.43 1.97
CA VAL A 114 2.11 -7.16 2.30
C VAL A 114 1.99 -6.10 1.20
N ASP A 115 2.16 -6.48 -0.07
CA ASP A 115 2.08 -5.53 -1.19
C ASP A 115 0.63 -5.03 -1.37
N SER A 116 -0.36 -5.92 -1.21
CA SER A 116 -1.77 -5.52 -1.18
C SER A 116 -2.07 -4.58 0.00
N TYR A 117 -1.43 -4.79 1.15
CA TYR A 117 -1.55 -3.92 2.32
C TYR A 117 -0.94 -2.53 2.08
N ASP A 118 0.26 -2.44 1.51
CA ASP A 118 0.93 -1.19 1.15
C ASP A 118 0.02 -0.31 0.27
N TRP A 119 -0.52 -0.90 -0.80
CA TRP A 119 -1.42 -0.20 -1.71
C TRP A 119 -2.75 0.19 -1.07
N SER A 120 -3.34 -0.72 -0.28
CA SER A 120 -4.60 -0.44 0.42
C SER A 120 -4.44 0.73 1.39
N MET A 121 -3.40 0.71 2.23
CA MET A 121 -3.10 1.80 3.16
C MET A 121 -2.84 3.13 2.45
N CYS A 122 -2.18 3.08 1.28
CA CYS A 122 -1.94 4.26 0.46
C CYS A 122 -3.24 4.87 -0.10
N PHE A 123 -4.12 4.05 -0.67
CA PHE A 123 -5.41 4.54 -1.18
C PHE A 123 -6.33 5.00 -0.06
N ILE A 124 -6.38 4.30 1.07
CA ILE A 124 -7.14 4.73 2.25
C ILE A 124 -6.68 6.13 2.70
N ALA A 125 -5.36 6.34 2.81
CA ALA A 125 -4.80 7.64 3.21
C ALA A 125 -5.08 8.73 2.17
N ALA A 126 -4.87 8.44 0.87
CA ALA A 126 -5.12 9.40 -0.21
C ALA A 126 -6.61 9.73 -0.41
N LEU A 127 -7.51 8.80 -0.08
CA LEU A 127 -8.97 9.02 -0.03
C LEU A 127 -9.43 9.64 1.29
N GLN A 128 -8.52 9.83 2.24
CA GLN A 128 -8.77 10.39 3.59
C GLN A 128 -9.80 9.59 4.40
N GLN A 129 -9.82 8.27 4.24
CA GLN A 129 -10.71 7.37 4.98
C GLN A 129 -10.10 6.97 6.33
N TRP A 130 -9.95 7.94 7.24
CA TRP A 130 -9.18 7.78 8.48
C TRP A 130 -9.72 6.71 9.44
N ASP A 131 -11.05 6.52 9.52
CA ASP A 131 -11.62 5.43 10.32
C ASP A 131 -11.19 4.05 9.80
N THR A 132 -11.17 3.88 8.47
CA THR A 132 -10.67 2.67 7.82
C THR A 132 -9.16 2.52 8.01
N PHE A 133 -8.41 3.63 7.96
CA PHE A 133 -6.97 3.65 8.20
C PHE A 133 -6.63 3.12 9.60
N ASP A 134 -7.31 3.62 10.62
CA ASP A 134 -7.13 3.20 12.00
C ASP A 134 -7.46 1.72 12.16
N ARG A 135 -8.56 1.23 11.57
CA ARG A 135 -8.87 -0.20 11.56
C ARG A 135 -7.77 -1.03 10.93
N PHE A 136 -7.23 -0.61 9.79
CA PHE A 136 -6.14 -1.34 9.12
C PHE A 136 -4.85 -1.36 9.94
N ALA A 137 -4.54 -0.28 10.67
CA ALA A 137 -3.39 -0.24 11.58
C ALA A 137 -3.49 -1.28 12.71
N HIS A 138 -4.69 -1.78 13.02
CA HIS A 138 -4.92 -2.84 14.00
C HIS A 138 -4.79 -4.27 13.43
N ILE A 139 -4.78 -4.45 12.10
CA ILE A 139 -4.56 -5.76 11.47
C ILE A 139 -3.15 -6.27 11.77
N LEU A 140 -2.15 -5.38 11.71
CA LEU A 140 -0.75 -5.74 11.91
C LEU A 140 -0.47 -6.05 13.38
N ARG A 141 -0.58 -7.34 13.69
CA ARG A 141 -0.19 -7.96 14.95
C ARG A 141 1.25 -8.44 14.88
N ASP A 142 1.86 -8.60 16.04
CA ASP A 142 3.29 -8.94 16.18
C ASP A 142 3.61 -10.38 15.69
N ASP A 143 2.60 -11.19 15.35
CA ASP A 143 2.66 -12.56 14.83
C ASP A 143 2.56 -12.65 13.30
N VAL A 144 2.31 -11.53 12.63
CA VAL A 144 2.19 -11.48 11.17
C VAL A 144 3.50 -11.90 10.52
N ARG A 145 3.46 -12.94 9.66
CA ARG A 145 4.61 -13.45 8.91
C ARG A 145 4.80 -12.69 7.60
N LEU A 146 6.06 -12.49 7.22
CA LEU A 146 6.43 -11.88 5.94
C LEU A 146 6.25 -12.84 4.78
N ASN A 147 5.98 -12.26 3.61
CA ASN A 147 6.19 -12.91 2.32
C ASN A 147 7.68 -13.27 2.15
N ILE A 148 7.99 -14.30 1.35
CA ILE A 148 9.35 -14.78 1.06
C ILE A 148 10.28 -13.66 0.55
N ASP A 149 9.75 -12.68 -0.17
CA ASP A 149 10.53 -11.61 -0.81
C ASP A 149 10.63 -10.31 0.02
N GLN A 150 10.01 -10.26 1.19
CA GLN A 150 10.00 -9.07 2.04
C GLN A 150 11.10 -9.14 3.10
N THR A 151 11.75 -8.00 3.35
CA THR A 151 12.82 -7.94 4.37
C THR A 151 12.24 -7.79 5.77
N GLU A 152 12.94 -8.31 6.77
CA GLU A 152 12.61 -8.09 8.19
C GLU A 152 12.50 -6.59 8.53
N ALA A 153 13.27 -5.74 7.85
CA ALA A 153 13.20 -4.29 7.99
C ALA A 153 11.85 -3.72 7.51
N HIS A 154 11.33 -4.20 6.38
CA HIS A 154 10.03 -3.76 5.86
C HIS A 154 8.90 -4.07 6.85
N ARG A 155 8.89 -5.29 7.41
CA ARG A 155 7.93 -5.67 8.47
C ARG A 155 8.07 -4.79 9.70
N ALA A 156 9.30 -4.65 10.18
CA ALA A 156 9.58 -3.91 11.39
C ALA A 156 9.18 -2.44 11.24
N TRP A 157 9.37 -1.84 10.07
CA TRP A 157 8.88 -0.50 9.77
C TRP A 157 7.36 -0.39 9.92
N TRP A 158 6.60 -1.33 9.35
CA TRP A 158 5.15 -1.37 9.46
C TRP A 158 4.66 -1.57 10.90
N LEU A 159 5.25 -2.53 11.63
CA LEU A 159 4.92 -2.77 13.03
C LEU A 159 5.22 -1.55 13.90
N TYR A 160 6.32 -0.85 13.61
CA TYR A 160 6.66 0.40 14.26
C TYR A 160 5.62 1.48 13.95
N PHE A 161 5.39 1.80 12.67
CA PHE A 161 4.48 2.85 12.24
C PHE A 161 3.04 2.62 12.74
N CYS A 162 2.47 1.43 12.54
CA CYS A 162 1.14 1.10 13.06
C CYS A 162 1.12 1.06 14.60
N GLY A 163 2.23 0.72 15.26
CA GLY A 163 2.38 0.87 16.70
C GLY A 163 2.26 2.32 17.17
N ARG A 164 2.86 3.27 16.42
CA ARG A 164 2.74 4.71 16.67
C ARG A 164 1.32 5.24 16.45
N VAL A 165 0.68 4.85 15.35
CA VAL A 165 -0.73 5.19 15.05
C VAL A 165 -1.65 4.73 16.20
N ARG A 166 -1.45 3.50 16.69
CA ARG A 166 -2.18 2.92 17.83
C ARG A 166 -1.77 3.47 19.20
N LYS A 167 -0.81 4.39 19.26
CA LYS A 167 -0.28 4.96 20.52
C LYS A 167 0.25 3.90 21.49
N ARG A 168 0.87 2.83 20.98
CA ARG A 168 1.50 1.81 21.82
C ARG A 168 2.64 2.42 22.65
N PRO A 169 2.92 1.89 23.86
CA PRO A 169 4.07 2.31 24.64
C PRO A 169 5.38 2.15 23.86
N GLN A 170 6.27 3.15 23.94
CA GLN A 170 7.54 3.16 23.18
C GLN A 170 8.38 1.89 23.41
N GLN A 171 8.33 1.35 24.61
CA GLN A 171 9.05 0.14 25.01
C GLN A 171 8.64 -1.09 24.20
N GLU A 172 7.35 -1.19 23.82
CA GLU A 172 6.83 -2.32 23.04
C GLU A 172 7.26 -2.28 21.57
N ILE A 173 7.48 -1.07 21.04
CA ILE A 173 7.78 -0.87 19.60
C ILE A 173 9.25 -0.56 19.35
N ALA A 174 10.06 -0.33 20.39
CA ALA A 174 11.48 -0.01 20.29
C ALA A 174 12.28 -1.10 19.56
N GLY A 175 11.95 -2.38 19.77
CA GLY A 175 12.61 -3.49 19.09
C GLY A 175 12.46 -3.42 17.57
N PHE A 176 11.26 -3.07 17.07
CA PHE A 176 11.02 -2.91 15.63
C PHE A 176 11.83 -1.76 15.05
N ARG A 177 11.89 -0.62 15.75
CA ARG A 177 12.74 0.51 15.36
C ARG A 177 14.20 0.08 15.21
N GLN A 178 14.72 -0.65 16.19
CA GLN A 178 16.08 -1.17 16.18
C GLN A 178 16.33 -2.11 14.99
N THR A 179 15.40 -3.04 14.71
CA THR A 179 15.50 -3.95 13.56
C THR A 179 15.66 -3.20 12.23
N VAL A 180 14.88 -2.13 12.01
CA VAL A 180 15.00 -1.31 10.78
C VAL A 180 16.38 -0.62 10.70
N MET A 181 16.86 -0.07 11.82
CA MET A 181 18.12 0.64 11.87
C MET A 181 19.33 -0.27 11.63
N GLU A 182 19.30 -1.50 12.16
CA GLU A 182 20.40 -2.46 12.06
C GLU A 182 20.40 -3.24 10.74
N ALA A 183 19.27 -3.24 10.02
CA ALA A 183 19.13 -3.96 8.77
C ALA A 183 20.11 -3.47 7.69
N LYS A 184 20.93 -4.39 7.19
CA LYS A 184 21.86 -4.13 6.08
C LYS A 184 21.07 -3.97 4.79
N ARG A 185 21.43 -2.99 3.97
CA ARG A 185 20.82 -2.71 2.65
C ARG A 185 19.33 -2.31 2.68
N ALA A 186 18.81 -1.85 3.81
CA ALA A 186 17.42 -1.39 3.97
C ALA A 186 17.30 0.16 3.97
N LYS A 187 18.00 0.84 3.06
CA LYS A 187 18.11 2.32 3.10
C LYS A 187 16.75 3.02 2.99
N THR A 188 15.85 2.48 2.18
CA THR A 188 14.49 3.01 2.00
C THR A 188 13.70 2.94 3.31
N ASP A 189 13.70 1.79 3.99
CA ASP A 189 13.00 1.60 5.27
C ASP A 189 13.60 2.47 6.38
N GLN A 190 14.92 2.67 6.39
CA GLN A 190 15.58 3.57 7.33
C GLN A 190 15.17 5.04 7.14
N LEU A 191 15.05 5.48 5.88
CA LEU A 191 14.59 6.85 5.57
C LEU A 191 13.12 7.04 5.93
N LEU A 192 12.26 6.05 5.64
CA LEU A 192 10.87 6.05 6.06
C LEU A 192 10.73 6.03 7.60
N LEU A 193 11.60 5.29 8.31
CA LEU A 193 11.62 5.30 9.77
C LEU A 193 11.99 6.69 10.33
N THR A 194 12.98 7.35 9.73
CA THR A 194 13.40 8.70 10.14
C THR A 194 12.24 9.69 9.99
N TRP A 195 11.47 9.55 8.92
CA TRP A 195 10.25 10.32 8.71
C TRP A 195 9.18 10.01 9.75
N VAL A 196 8.92 8.73 10.05
CA VAL A 196 7.98 8.36 11.14
C VAL A 196 8.41 8.96 12.47
N ASP A 197 9.68 8.88 12.86
CA ASP A 197 10.18 9.49 14.10
C ASP A 197 9.91 11.01 14.10
N ALA A 198 10.27 11.72 13.02
CA ALA A 198 10.03 13.16 12.92
C ALA A 198 8.54 13.52 12.92
N LEU A 199 7.69 12.67 12.34
CA LEU A 199 6.25 12.87 12.24
C LEU A 199 5.57 12.88 13.61
N PHE A 200 6.00 12.00 14.52
CA PHE A 200 5.38 11.87 15.84
C PHE A 200 6.15 12.56 16.98
N GLU A 201 7.46 12.75 16.85
CA GLU A 201 8.32 13.30 17.93
C GLU A 201 9.13 14.53 17.50
N GLY A 202 9.32 14.75 16.20
CA GLY A 202 10.15 15.84 15.69
C GLY A 202 9.39 17.16 15.51
N SER A 203 10.18 18.21 15.35
CA SER A 203 9.75 19.52 14.86
C SER A 203 9.33 19.46 13.37
N ASP A 204 8.62 20.47 12.90
CA ASP A 204 8.23 20.58 11.48
C ASP A 204 9.45 20.70 10.55
N ASP A 205 10.55 21.30 11.02
CA ASP A 205 11.82 21.37 10.28
C ASP A 205 12.48 19.98 10.13
N GLU A 206 12.47 19.17 11.20
CA GLU A 206 12.98 17.79 11.15
C GLU A 206 12.12 16.91 10.23
N LEU A 207 10.80 17.11 10.27
CA LEU A 207 9.86 16.44 9.36
C LEU A 207 10.14 16.83 7.91
N GLN A 208 10.30 18.12 7.61
CA GLN A 208 10.61 18.62 6.27
C GLN A 208 11.93 18.04 5.72
N ASP A 209 12.97 17.96 6.55
CA ASP A 209 14.25 17.38 6.17
C ASP A 209 14.14 15.86 5.90
N ALA A 210 13.38 15.13 6.73
CA ALA A 210 13.12 13.70 6.52
C ALA A 210 12.37 13.42 5.21
N ILE A 211 11.32 14.19 4.92
CA ILE A 211 10.56 14.13 3.66
C ILE A 211 11.52 14.34 2.48
N LYS A 212 12.34 15.40 2.52
CA LYS A 212 13.28 15.75 1.45
C LYS A 212 14.29 14.63 1.20
N LYS A 213 14.90 14.08 2.26
CA LYS A 213 15.88 12.98 2.16
C LYS A 213 15.27 11.73 1.54
N TYR A 214 14.04 11.38 1.92
CA TYR A 214 13.33 10.24 1.34
C TYR A 214 13.09 10.44 -0.16
N PHE A 215 12.46 11.54 -0.57
CA PHE A 215 12.13 11.76 -1.98
C PHE A 215 13.37 11.92 -2.88
N GLN A 216 14.45 12.49 -2.36
CA GLN A 216 15.75 12.50 -3.06
C GLN A 216 16.27 11.09 -3.33
N HIS A 217 16.20 10.19 -2.34
CA HIS A 217 16.58 8.79 -2.50
C HIS A 217 15.63 8.06 -3.47
N HIS A 218 14.31 8.24 -3.30
CA HIS A 218 13.29 7.64 -4.16
C HIS A 218 13.53 7.97 -5.63
N ARG A 219 13.68 9.25 -5.97
CA ARG A 219 13.96 9.72 -7.33
C ARG A 219 15.27 9.17 -7.90
N ARG A 220 16.30 9.01 -7.06
CA ARG A 220 17.63 8.55 -7.53
C ARG A 220 17.64 7.06 -7.82
N VAL A 221 16.92 6.27 -7.01
CA VAL A 221 17.05 4.81 -6.92
C VAL A 221 15.75 4.09 -7.22
N GLU A 222 14.70 4.38 -6.46
CA GLU A 222 13.46 3.60 -6.44
C GLU A 222 12.58 3.86 -7.66
N SER A 223 12.47 5.12 -8.11
CA SER A 223 11.64 5.50 -9.26
C SER A 223 12.16 4.95 -10.60
N LYS A 224 13.37 4.38 -10.62
CA LYS A 224 13.98 3.76 -11.80
C LYS A 224 13.73 2.25 -11.86
N LYS A 225 13.18 1.65 -10.81
CA LYS A 225 12.83 0.23 -10.79
C LYS A 225 11.61 -0.02 -11.68
N PRO A 226 11.48 -1.22 -12.29
CA PRO A 226 10.28 -1.57 -13.03
C PRO A 226 9.01 -1.41 -12.19
N GLY A 227 7.96 -0.80 -12.75
CA GLY A 227 6.69 -0.57 -12.07
C GLY A 227 6.17 0.85 -12.28
N LEU A 228 5.22 1.28 -11.44
CA LEU A 228 4.57 2.59 -11.56
C LEU A 228 5.42 3.77 -11.04
N GLY A 229 6.59 3.50 -10.44
CA GLY A 229 7.49 4.51 -9.88
C GLY A 229 6.93 5.34 -8.72
N LEU A 230 5.72 5.01 -8.23
CA LEU A 230 5.04 5.72 -7.15
C LEU A 230 5.69 5.45 -5.79
N ALA A 231 5.78 6.49 -4.97
CA ALA A 231 6.27 6.44 -3.60
C ALA A 231 5.13 6.03 -2.65
N ILE A 232 4.71 4.77 -2.70
CA ILE A 232 3.53 4.27 -1.96
C ILE A 232 3.60 4.59 -0.46
N ARG A 233 4.65 4.13 0.23
CA ARG A 233 4.83 4.39 1.68
C ARG A 233 5.12 5.86 2.01
N GLY A 234 5.80 6.58 1.12
CA GLY A 234 5.98 8.03 1.26
C GLY A 234 4.64 8.79 1.15
N SER A 235 3.75 8.36 0.26
CA SER A 235 2.42 8.94 0.09
C SER A 235 1.56 8.74 1.34
N ILE A 236 1.63 7.54 1.95
CA ILE A 236 0.97 7.26 3.23
C ILE A 236 1.40 8.25 4.31
N LEU A 237 2.71 8.46 4.47
CA LEU A 237 3.24 9.36 5.51
C LEU A 237 2.93 10.83 5.22
N LEU A 238 2.86 11.26 3.95
CA LEU A 238 2.43 12.61 3.58
C LEU A 238 0.99 12.85 4.01
N HIS A 239 0.05 12.04 3.52
CA HIS A 239 -1.37 12.19 3.81
C HIS A 239 -1.65 12.06 5.30
N TYR A 240 -0.97 11.14 5.98
CA TYR A 240 -1.12 10.99 7.43
C TYR A 240 -0.55 12.18 8.20
N GLY A 241 0.54 12.80 7.74
CA GLY A 241 1.06 14.04 8.34
C GLY A 241 0.15 15.23 8.14
N GLU A 242 -0.46 15.38 6.96
CA GLU A 242 -1.50 16.37 6.69
C GLU A 242 -2.71 16.16 7.64
N HIS A 243 -3.15 14.91 7.82
CA HIS A 243 -4.21 14.54 8.77
C HIS A 243 -3.90 14.93 10.22
N LEU A 244 -2.65 14.75 10.65
CA LEU A 244 -2.19 15.17 11.99
C LEU A 244 -2.06 16.70 12.13
N GLY A 245 -2.31 17.47 11.06
CA GLY A 245 -2.19 18.93 11.04
C GLY A 245 -0.75 19.45 11.01
N ARG A 246 0.22 18.60 10.66
CA ARG A 246 1.63 18.98 10.56
C ARG A 246 1.83 19.96 9.39
N GLN A 247 2.75 20.90 9.56
CA GLN A 247 3.06 21.89 8.52
C GLN A 247 4.36 21.49 7.82
N PHE A 248 4.27 21.22 6.52
CA PHE A 248 5.43 20.98 5.67
C PHE A 248 5.09 21.31 4.22
N SER A 249 6.12 21.57 3.44
CA SER A 249 6.04 21.74 1.99
C SER A 249 6.39 20.44 1.28
N ARG A 250 5.63 20.12 0.23
CA ARG A 250 5.95 18.99 -0.64
C ARG A 250 7.27 19.29 -1.40
N PRO A 251 8.19 18.32 -1.53
CA PRO A 251 9.42 18.54 -2.29
C PRO A 251 9.15 18.82 -3.77
N ASP A 252 9.99 19.64 -4.40
CA ASP A 252 9.87 19.95 -5.82
C ASP A 252 9.85 18.67 -6.69
N ASN A 253 8.89 18.62 -7.62
CA ASN A 253 8.65 17.49 -8.54
C ASN A 253 8.29 16.17 -7.83
N SER A 254 7.87 16.21 -6.57
CA SER A 254 7.39 15.00 -5.87
C SER A 254 6.00 14.55 -6.34
N ASP A 255 5.20 15.44 -6.93
CA ASP A 255 3.85 15.15 -7.48
C ASP A 255 3.85 14.10 -8.60
N LEU A 256 5.02 13.78 -9.16
CA LEU A 256 5.19 12.68 -10.12
C LEU A 256 5.17 11.29 -9.46
N TYR A 257 5.39 11.23 -8.14
CA TYR A 257 5.54 9.99 -7.39
C TYR A 257 4.48 9.82 -6.30
N ILE A 258 3.78 10.89 -5.93
CA ILE A 258 2.77 10.87 -4.87
C ILE A 258 1.45 10.31 -5.41
N VAL A 259 0.83 9.43 -4.62
CA VAL A 259 -0.53 8.97 -4.89
C VAL A 259 -1.50 10.01 -4.35
N GLU A 260 -2.19 10.70 -5.24
CA GLU A 260 -3.23 11.66 -4.87
C GLU A 260 -4.37 11.68 -5.89
N PHE A 261 -5.57 11.92 -5.38
CA PHE A 261 -6.76 12.10 -6.20
C PHE A 261 -7.15 13.56 -6.05
N GLY A 262 -7.10 14.33 -7.15
CA GLY A 262 -7.58 15.71 -7.15
C GLY A 262 -9.00 15.83 -6.58
N GLU A 263 -9.33 17.03 -6.10
CA GLU A 263 -10.67 17.37 -5.59
C GLU A 263 -11.76 17.22 -6.65
#